data_AF-Q0FKP6-F1
#
_entry.id   AF-Q0FKP6-F1
#
_cell.length_a   1.000
_cell.length_b   1.000
_cell.length_c   1.000
_cell.angle_alpha   90.00
_cell.angle_beta   90.00
_cell.angle_gamma   90.00
#
_symmetry.space_group_name_H-M   'P 1'
#
loop_
_entity.id
_entity.type
_entity.pdbx_description
1 polymer ?
#
loop_
_entity_poly.entity_id
_entity_poly.type
_entity_poly.pdbx_seq_one_letter_code
_entity_poly.pdbx_strand_id
1 'polypeptide(L)' 'MEFNWRDIESQAGHDAYFLATHCPTAMIFTPCENGITHNNEENCTPENFVAGLNILLHAVVKRADR' A
#
# COMPACT_ATOMS: atom_id res chain seq x y z
N MET A 1 -16.53 -9.47 -0.25
CA MET A 1 -16.31 -8.10 0.25
C MET A 1 -15.98 -7.24 -0.95
N GLU A 2 -16.77 -6.20 -1.20
CA GLU A 2 -16.51 -5.27 -2.28
C GLU A 2 -15.64 -4.14 -1.72
N PHE A 3 -14.45 -3.94 -2.27
CA PHE A 3 -13.53 -2.89 -1.85
C PHE A 3 -13.47 -1.82 -2.94
N ASN A 4 -13.61 -0.56 -2.54
CA ASN A 4 -13.39 0.57 -3.44
C ASN A 4 -11.87 0.82 -3.56
N TRP A 5 -11.41 1.05 -4.78
CA TRP A 5 -10.01 1.36 -5.06
C TRP A 5 -9.93 2.46 -6.12
N ARG A 6 -8.76 3.10 -6.18
CA ARG A 6 -8.39 4.05 -7.22
C ARG A 6 -6.88 4.03 -7.39
N ASP A 7 -6.41 4.45 -8.56
CA ASP A 7 -5.00 4.76 -8.74
C ASP A 7 -4.68 6.06 -7.99
N ILE A 8 -3.46 6.12 -7.44
CA ILE A 8 -2.95 7.28 -6.73
C ILE A 8 -1.46 7.43 -6.99
N GLU A 9 -1.03 8.64 -7.28
CA GLU A 9 0.39 9.00 -7.31
C GLU A 9 0.83 9.29 -5.87
N SER A 10 1.88 8.60 -5.41
CA SER A 10 2.43 8.93 -4.10
C SER A 10 3.19 10.25 -4.15
N GLN A 11 2.87 11.13 -3.20
CA GLN A 11 3.58 12.39 -2.99
C GLN A 11 4.76 12.23 -2.02
N ALA A 12 4.79 11.16 -1.24
CA ALA A 12 5.84 10.89 -0.27
C ALA A 12 7.00 10.11 -0.91
N GLY A 13 8.19 10.25 -0.33
CA GLY A 13 9.33 9.41 -0.71
C GLY A 13 9.18 7.99 -0.16
N HIS A 14 9.50 6.98 -0.98
CA HIS A 14 9.51 5.58 -0.58
C HIS A 14 10.72 4.87 -1.18
N ASP A 15 11.25 3.87 -0.47
CA ASP A 15 12.32 3.00 -0.99
C ASP A 15 11.94 2.35 -2.33
N ALA A 16 10.64 2.11 -2.52
CA ALA A 16 10.05 1.61 -3.75
C ALA A 16 10.45 2.42 -5.00
N TYR A 17 10.69 3.73 -4.89
CA TYR A 17 11.13 4.55 -6.02
C TYR A 17 12.51 4.16 -6.50
N PHE A 18 13.42 3.88 -5.57
CA PHE A 18 14.76 3.44 -5.92
C PHE A 18 14.75 1.97 -6.38
N LEU A 19 13.92 1.12 -5.78
CA LEU A 19 13.76 -0.26 -6.24
C LEU A 19 13.20 -0.34 -7.66
N ALA A 20 12.28 0.57 -8.02
CA ALA A 20 11.68 0.61 -9.36
C ALA A 20 12.70 0.85 -10.50
N THR A 21 13.88 1.41 -10.21
CA THR A 21 14.95 1.57 -11.21
C THR A 21 15.75 0.28 -11.44
N HIS A 22 15.58 -0.74 -10.58
CA HIS A 22 16.32 -1.99 -10.62
C HIS A 22 15.44 -3.22 -10.89
N CYS A 23 14.16 -3.18 -10.51
CA CYS A 23 13.24 -4.30 -10.72
C CYS A 23 11.77 -3.83 -10.80
N PRO A 24 10.88 -4.63 -11.44
CA PRO A 24 9.45 -4.35 -11.43
C PRO A 24 8.92 -4.20 -10.00
N THR A 25 8.42 -3.01 -9.68
CA THR A 25 8.03 -2.60 -8.34
C THR A 25 6.64 -1.96 -8.40
N ALA A 26 5.82 -2.18 -7.37
CA ALA A 26 4.50 -1.58 -7.22
C ALA A 26 4.26 -1.26 -5.74
N MET A 27 3.36 -0.31 -5.48
CA MET A 27 2.95 0.08 -4.13
C MET A 27 1.46 -0.17 -3.93
N ILE A 28 1.07 -0.53 -2.71
CA ILE A 28 -0.32 -0.71 -2.29
C ILE A 28 -0.57 0.26 -1.14
N PHE A 29 -1.53 1.17 -1.31
CA PHE A 29 -1.90 2.14 -0.28
C PHE A 29 -3.18 1.71 0.44
N THR A 30 -3.21 1.97 1.75
CA THR A 30 -4.40 1.83 2.60
C THR A 30 -4.75 3.19 3.19
N PRO A 31 -6.04 3.45 3.51
CA PRO A 31 -6.44 4.70 4.13
C PRO A 31 -5.77 4.93 5.48
N CYS A 32 -5.44 6.19 5.76
CA CYS A 32 -5.10 6.71 7.08
C CYS A 32 -6.13 7.77 7.45
N GLU A 33 -6.56 7.81 8.71
CA GLU A 33 -7.57 8.75 9.19
C GLU A 33 -7.15 10.19 8.88
N ASN A 34 -8.03 10.93 8.19
CA ASN A 34 -7.80 12.31 7.73
C ASN A 34 -6.55 12.53 6.88
N GLY A 35 -5.86 11.48 6.42
CA GLY A 35 -4.59 11.58 5.70
C GLY A 35 -3.45 12.18 6.52
N ILE A 36 -3.55 12.17 7.85
CA ILE A 36 -2.52 12.70 8.74
C ILE A 36 -1.32 11.73 8.77
N THR A 37 -0.11 12.26 8.65
CA THR A 37 1.14 11.49 8.83
C THR A 37 2.22 12.34 9.47
N HIS A 38 3.28 11.72 10.00
CA HIS A 38 4.38 12.39 10.73
C HIS A 38 3.87 13.22 11.93
N ASN A 39 2.79 12.75 12.53
CA ASN A 39 2.10 13.39 13.65
C ASN A 39 1.62 12.29 14.60
N ASN A 40 1.57 12.58 15.90
CA ASN A 40 1.04 11.67 16.92
C ASN A 40 -0.46 11.35 16.74
N GLU A 41 -1.18 12.13 15.93
CA GLU A 41 -2.58 11.90 15.55
C GLU A 41 -2.73 10.98 14.33
N GLU A 42 -1.63 10.50 13.73
CA GLU A 42 -1.66 9.49 12.66
C GLU A 42 -2.32 8.21 13.19
N ASN A 43 -3.40 7.78 12.52
CA ASN A 43 -4.22 6.65 12.96
C ASN A 43 -4.74 5.79 11.80
N CYS A 44 -4.57 4.48 11.92
CA CYS A 44 -5.09 3.47 11.01
C CYS A 44 -5.62 2.29 11.83
N THR A 45 -6.90 1.92 11.65
CA THR A 45 -7.48 0.76 12.33
C THR A 45 -7.14 -0.53 11.58
N PRO A 46 -7.22 -1.71 12.22
CA PRO A 46 -7.04 -3.00 11.54
C PRO A 46 -7.90 -3.16 10.27
N GLU A 47 -9.12 -2.63 10.29
CA GLU A 47 -10.07 -2.68 9.17
C GLU A 47 -9.56 -1.90 7.95
N ASN A 48 -8.79 -0.81 8.16
CA ASN A 48 -8.19 -0.04 7.06
C ASN A 48 -7.16 -0.87 6.28
N PHE A 49 -6.56 -1.87 6.91
CA PHE A 49 -5.51 -2.69 6.31
C PHE A 49 -6.01 -3.97 5.62
N VAL A 50 -7.23 -4.43 5.92
CA VAL A 50 -7.74 -5.74 5.43
C VAL A 50 -7.63 -5.87 3.92
N ALA A 51 -8.05 -4.86 3.16
CA ALA A 51 -7.97 -4.89 1.70
C ALA A 51 -6.50 -4.89 1.22
N GLY A 52 -5.68 -3.97 1.74
CA GLY A 52 -4.27 -3.83 1.33
C GLY A 52 -3.43 -5.07 1.64
N LEU A 53 -3.62 -5.66 2.81
CA LEU A 53 -2.90 -6.87 3.22
C LEU A 53 -3.31 -8.10 2.41
N ASN A 54 -4.59 -8.25 2.08
CA ASN A 54 -5.03 -9.32 1.19
C ASN A 54 -4.42 -9.15 -0.21
N ILE A 55 -4.43 -7.94 -0.77
CA ILE A 55 -3.80 -7.67 -2.07
C ILE A 55 -2.30 -7.98 -2.01
N LEU A 56 -1.60 -7.54 -0.96
CA LEU A 56 -0.17 -7.82 -0.78
C LEU A 56 0.10 -9.33 -0.75
N LEU A 57 -0.63 -10.08 0.08
CA LEU A 57 -0.48 -11.53 0.19
C LEU A 57 -0.66 -12.21 -1.18
N HIS A 58 -1.77 -11.95 -1.86
CA HIS A 58 -2.07 -12.57 -3.14
C HIS A 58 -1.07 -12.16 -4.23
N ALA A 59 -0.63 -10.91 -4.27
CA ALA A 59 0.36 -10.44 -5.22
C ALA A 59 1.73 -11.10 -4.99
N VAL A 60 2.17 -11.19 -3.74
CA VAL A 60 3.45 -11.83 -3.37
C VAL A 60 3.42 -13.32 -3.68
N VAL A 61 2.39 -14.05 -3.27
CA VAL A 61 2.24 -15.49 -3.57
C VAL A 61 2.25 -15.73 -5.08
N LYS A 62 1.42 -15.00 -5.84
CA LYS A 62 1.42 -15.10 -7.31
C LYS A 62 2.78 -14.75 -7.93
N ARG A 63 3.54 -13.83 -7.32
CA ARG A 63 4.87 -13.44 -7.80
C ARG A 63 5.96 -14.43 -7.35
N ALA A 64 5.75 -15.22 -6.29
CA ALA A 64 6.69 -16.23 -5.81
C ALA A 64 6.49 -17.59 -6.49
N ASP A 65 5.23 -17.96 -6.77
CA ASP A 65 4.83 -19.24 -7.39
C ASP A 65 4.99 -19.27 -8.93
N ARG A 66 5.98 -18.56 -9.48
CA ARG A 66 6.26 -18.57 -10.94
C ARG A 66 7.64 -19.06 -11.28
#